data_AF-A0A7S2M2K6-F1
#
_entry.id   AF-A0A7S2M2K6-F1
#
_cell.length_a   1.000
_cell.length_b   1.000
_cell.length_c   1.000
_cell.angle_alpha   90.00
_cell.angle_beta   90.00
_cell.angle_gamma   90.00
#
_symmetry.space_group_name_H-M   'P 1'
#
loop_
_entity.id
_entity.type
_entity.pdbx_description
1 polymer ?
#
loop_
_entity_poly.entity_id
_entity_poly.type
_entity_poly.pdbx_seq_one_letter_code
_entity_poly.pdbx_strand_id
1 'polypeptide(L)'
;ARHDDIRKQVLQSDVDGDRFAVKTLDDVLETSSLAFQDVVFCAPPSGFDNYPSAVKEAAEKLWAADKSGSFVFTSSGGVYEGLDGETVDESSPTLDPETNPRSGRMIYAEQEAIALGGCALRLAGLYTLERGA
;
A
#
# COMPACT_ATOMS: atom_id res chain seq x y z
N ALA A 1 3.18 9.56 -20.54
CA ALA A 1 3.93 10.78 -20.13
C ALA A 1 4.82 10.47 -18.92
N ARG A 2 4.35 10.54 -17.66
CA ARG A 2 5.20 10.26 -16.47
C ARG A 2 5.58 8.79 -16.28
N HIS A 3 4.69 7.86 -16.58
CA HIS A 3 4.97 6.42 -16.44
C HIS A 3 6.00 5.93 -17.46
N ASP A 4 5.98 6.46 -18.68
CA ASP A 4 6.96 6.12 -19.73
C ASP A 4 8.36 6.60 -19.36
N ASP A 5 8.46 7.77 -18.70
CA ASP A 5 9.73 8.31 -18.23
C ASP A 5 10.31 7.48 -17.07
N ILE A 6 9.47 7.03 -16.13
CA ILE A 6 9.89 6.09 -15.08
C ILE A 6 10.37 4.77 -15.70
N ARG A 7 9.64 4.24 -16.69
CA ARG A 7 10.02 3.01 -17.38
C ARG A 7 11.38 3.14 -18.07
N LYS A 8 11.66 4.27 -18.71
CA LYS A 8 12.98 4.57 -19.31
C LYS A 8 14.10 4.72 -18.28
N GLN A 9 13.81 5.25 -17.09
CA GLN A 9 14.81 5.38 -16.02
C GLN A 9 15.14 4.04 -15.35
N VAL A 10 14.14 3.18 -15.17
CA VAL A 10 14.27 1.89 -14.47
C VAL A 10 14.79 0.79 -15.40
N LEU A 11 14.32 0.75 -16.64
CA LEU A 11 14.77 -0.25 -17.63
C LEU A 11 15.99 0.30 -18.37
N GLN A 12 17.18 -0.10 -17.94
CA GLN A 12 18.46 0.37 -18.50
C GLN A 12 18.73 -0.18 -19.92
N SER A 13 17.94 -1.13 -20.44
CA SER A 13 18.02 -1.66 -21.80
C SER A 13 16.70 -2.31 -22.27
N ASP A 14 16.51 -2.46 -23.59
CA ASP A 14 15.33 -3.11 -24.21
C ASP A 14 15.19 -4.61 -23.83
N VAL A 15 16.25 -5.24 -23.29
CA VAL A 15 16.25 -6.64 -22.85
C VAL A 15 15.38 -6.85 -21.61
N ASP A 16 15.06 -5.78 -20.88
CA ASP A 16 14.22 -5.81 -19.67
C ASP A 16 12.74 -5.50 -19.94
N GLY A 17 12.33 -5.34 -21.20
CA GLY A 17 10.98 -4.94 -21.59
C GLY A 17 9.85 -5.82 -21.02
N ASP A 18 10.15 -7.11 -20.82
CA ASP A 18 9.21 -8.12 -20.33
C ASP A 18 9.13 -8.22 -18.79
N ARG A 19 10.10 -7.65 -18.04
CA ARG A 19 10.11 -7.73 -16.57
C ARG A 19 9.21 -6.70 -15.88
N PHE A 20 8.75 -5.68 -16.60
CA PHE A 20 7.92 -4.61 -16.06
C PHE A 20 6.71 -4.36 -16.95
N ALA A 21 5.52 -4.62 -16.40
CA ALA A 21 4.24 -4.35 -17.04
C ALA A 21 3.42 -3.40 -16.18
N VAL A 22 2.88 -2.36 -16.81
CA VAL A 22 1.85 -1.50 -16.19
C VAL A 22 0.50 -2.05 -16.63
N LYS A 23 -0.33 -2.41 -15.65
CA LYS A 23 -1.67 -2.95 -15.87
C LYS A 23 -2.66 -2.26 -14.94
N THR A 24 -3.91 -2.17 -15.38
CA THR A 24 -5.02 -1.87 -14.48
C THR A 24 -5.35 -3.10 -13.63
N LEU A 25 -6.13 -2.91 -12.57
CA LEU A 25 -6.61 -4.04 -11.76
C LEU A 25 -7.46 -4.99 -12.61
N ASP A 26 -8.33 -4.44 -13.47
CA ASP A 26 -9.20 -5.22 -14.36
C ASP A 26 -8.37 -6.06 -15.33
N ASP A 27 -7.32 -5.48 -15.95
CA ASP A 27 -6.42 -6.22 -16.84
C ASP A 27 -5.79 -7.45 -16.16
N VAL A 28 -5.45 -7.32 -14.87
CA VAL A 28 -4.84 -8.41 -14.08
C VAL A 28 -5.87 -9.49 -13.76
N LEU A 29 -7.08 -9.10 -13.34
CA LEU A 29 -8.15 -10.02 -12.98
C LEU A 29 -8.71 -10.79 -14.18
N GLU A 30 -8.69 -10.20 -15.39
CA GLU A 30 -9.17 -10.84 -16.62
C GLU A 30 -8.17 -11.85 -17.21
N THR A 31 -6.86 -11.66 -17.02
CA THR A 31 -5.85 -12.47 -17.73
C THR A 31 -5.44 -13.78 -17.06
N SER A 32 -5.72 -14.01 -15.77
CA SER A 32 -5.50 -15.30 -15.09
C SER A 32 -5.90 -15.23 -13.60
N SER A 33 -6.06 -16.37 -12.95
CA SER A 33 -5.98 -16.55 -11.47
C SER A 33 -4.57 -16.25 -10.93
N LEU A 34 -3.91 -15.19 -11.41
CA LEU A 34 -2.56 -14.80 -11.05
C LEU A 34 -2.57 -14.18 -9.65
N ALA A 35 -2.12 -14.97 -8.68
CA ALA A 35 -1.70 -14.46 -7.40
C ALA A 35 -0.19 -14.21 -7.45
N PHE A 36 0.24 -13.04 -7.00
CA PHE A 36 1.63 -12.63 -6.93
C PHE A 36 2.23 -13.06 -5.60
N GLN A 37 3.48 -13.50 -5.65
CA GLN A 37 4.25 -13.85 -4.45
C GLN A 37 4.27 -12.68 -3.46
N ASP A 38 4.67 -11.51 -3.96
CA ASP A 38 4.82 -10.30 -3.17
C ASP A 38 3.98 -9.17 -3.76
N VAL A 39 3.25 -8.46 -2.90
CA VAL A 39 2.35 -7.36 -3.26
C VAL A 39 2.64 -6.17 -2.35
N VAL A 40 2.84 -5.00 -2.96
CA VAL A 40 2.89 -3.72 -2.25
C VAL A 40 1.67 -2.90 -2.65
N PHE A 41 0.77 -2.67 -1.71
CA PHE A 41 -0.37 -1.78 -1.89
C PHE A 41 0.00 -0.36 -1.46
N CYS A 42 0.13 0.54 -2.43
CA CYS A 42 0.47 1.95 -2.22
C CYS A 42 -0.46 2.95 -2.94
N ALA A 43 -1.65 2.49 -3.35
CA ALA A 43 -2.63 3.35 -3.99
C ALA A 43 -3.20 4.38 -2.99
N PRO A 44 -3.37 5.66 -3.37
CA PRO A 44 -3.83 6.69 -2.45
C PRO A 44 -5.31 6.50 -2.06
N PRO A 45 -5.72 6.82 -0.83
CA PRO A 45 -7.11 6.65 -0.37
C PRO A 45 -8.16 7.44 -1.16
N SER A 46 -7.75 8.50 -1.87
CA SER A 46 -8.65 9.41 -2.60
C SER A 46 -9.34 8.77 -3.80
N GLY A 47 -8.81 7.64 -4.31
CA GLY A 47 -9.41 6.90 -5.42
C GLY A 47 -10.46 5.87 -5.01
N PHE A 48 -10.80 5.78 -3.70
CA PHE A 48 -11.63 4.70 -3.17
C PHE A 48 -12.74 5.23 -2.26
N ASP A 49 -13.96 4.77 -2.50
CA ASP A 49 -15.11 5.03 -1.62
C ASP A 49 -14.95 4.30 -0.28
N ASN A 50 -14.57 3.02 -0.35
CA ASN A 50 -14.23 2.18 0.80
C ASN A 50 -12.79 1.66 0.67
N TYR A 51 -11.86 2.41 1.25
CA TYR A 51 -10.43 2.11 1.17
C TYR A 51 -10.02 0.83 1.92
N PRO A 52 -10.53 0.54 3.14
CA PRO A 52 -10.29 -0.76 3.79
C PRO A 52 -10.68 -1.95 2.93
N SER A 53 -11.87 -1.90 2.29
CA SER A 53 -12.28 -2.96 1.38
C SER A 53 -11.36 -3.10 0.17
N ALA A 54 -10.86 -2.00 -0.39
CA ALA A 54 -9.89 -2.07 -1.50
C ALA A 54 -8.58 -2.77 -1.10
N VAL A 55 -8.06 -2.51 0.10
CA VAL A 55 -6.86 -3.19 0.63
C VAL A 55 -7.13 -4.67 0.85
N LYS A 56 -8.27 -5.00 1.46
CA LYS A 56 -8.70 -6.39 1.65
C LYS A 56 -8.80 -7.14 0.33
N GLU A 57 -9.50 -6.58 -0.65
CA GLU A 57 -9.68 -7.21 -1.96
C GLU A 57 -8.35 -7.42 -2.68
N ALA A 58 -7.43 -6.46 -2.60
CA ALA A 58 -6.09 -6.63 -3.16
C ALA A 58 -5.33 -7.79 -2.49
N ALA A 59 -5.39 -7.90 -1.16
CA ALA A 59 -4.77 -9.00 -0.44
C ALA A 59 -5.42 -10.36 -0.73
N GLU A 60 -6.75 -10.42 -0.88
CA GLU A 60 -7.46 -11.68 -1.17
C GLU A 60 -7.29 -12.15 -2.62
N LYS A 61 -7.29 -11.21 -3.58
CA LYS A 61 -7.33 -11.54 -5.01
C LYS A 61 -5.95 -11.56 -5.67
N LEU A 62 -4.99 -10.76 -5.16
CA LEU A 62 -3.70 -10.56 -5.82
C LEU A 62 -2.54 -11.19 -5.08
N TRP A 63 -2.63 -11.48 -3.78
CA TRP A 63 -1.52 -12.08 -3.05
C TRP A 63 -1.64 -13.61 -3.01
N ALA A 64 -0.52 -14.31 -3.22
CA ALA A 64 -0.42 -15.76 -3.28
C ALA A 64 -1.26 -16.45 -2.19
N ALA A 65 -2.14 -17.37 -2.60
CA ALA A 65 -3.09 -18.03 -1.71
C ALA A 65 -2.42 -18.89 -0.62
N ASP A 66 -1.20 -19.37 -0.88
CA ASP A 66 -0.39 -20.12 0.09
C ASP A 66 0.35 -19.22 1.08
N LYS A 67 0.24 -17.89 0.94
CA LYS A 67 0.91 -16.86 1.75
C LYS A 67 2.42 -17.08 1.87
N SER A 68 3.04 -17.67 0.84
CA SER A 68 4.48 -17.94 0.86
C SER A 68 5.34 -16.69 0.63
N GLY A 69 4.74 -15.58 0.20
CA GLY A 69 5.42 -14.27 0.06
C GLY A 69 4.81 -13.21 0.95
N SER A 70 4.92 -11.94 0.57
CA SER A 70 4.58 -10.80 1.44
C SER A 70 3.50 -9.88 0.86
N PHE A 71 2.48 -9.56 1.64
CA PHE A 71 1.59 -8.44 1.37
C PHE A 71 1.96 -7.26 2.28
N VAL A 72 2.33 -6.13 1.66
CA VAL A 72 2.71 -4.90 2.37
C VAL A 72 1.74 -3.79 2.00
N PHE A 73 1.12 -3.19 3.00
CA PHE A 73 0.30 -2.00 2.88
C PHE A 73 1.09 -0.77 3.34
N THR A 74 1.21 0.26 2.51
CA THR A 74 1.85 1.52 2.91
C THR A 74 0.84 2.42 3.64
N SER A 75 0.98 2.47 4.96
CA SER A 75 0.23 3.34 5.85
C SER A 75 0.99 4.63 6.17
N SER A 76 0.55 5.38 7.18
CA SER A 76 1.13 6.65 7.62
C SER A 76 1.35 6.66 9.12
N GLY A 77 2.44 7.29 9.58
CA GLY A 77 2.65 7.59 11.00
C GLY A 77 1.59 8.51 11.62
N GLY A 78 0.76 9.19 10.81
CA GLY A 78 -0.36 10.01 11.29
C GLY A 78 -1.53 9.22 11.90
N VAL A 79 -1.41 7.90 12.03
CA VAL A 79 -2.38 7.06 12.77
C VAL A 79 -2.11 7.04 14.27
N TYR A 80 -0.90 7.38 14.72
CA TYR A 80 -0.58 7.44 16.14
C TYR A 80 -1.30 8.61 16.81
N GLU A 81 -1.72 8.42 18.06
CA GLU A 81 -2.28 9.50 18.88
C GLU A 81 -1.21 10.55 19.24
N GLY A 82 0.03 10.06 19.48
CA GLY A 82 1.25 10.77 19.85
C GLY A 82 1.13 12.27 20.10
N LEU A 83 1.29 12.68 21.36
CA LEU A 83 1.30 14.10 21.72
C LEU A 83 2.66 14.73 21.39
N ASP A 84 2.68 16.05 21.25
CA ASP A 84 3.86 16.82 20.82
C ASP A 84 5.11 16.49 21.68
N GLY A 85 6.12 15.90 21.02
CA GLY A 85 7.41 15.53 21.62
C GLY A 85 7.50 14.11 22.17
N GLU A 86 6.44 13.30 22.12
CA GLU A 86 6.49 11.91 22.58
C GLU A 86 7.15 10.99 21.55
N THR A 87 7.97 10.06 22.05
CA THR A 87 8.47 8.94 21.24
C THR A 87 7.37 7.88 21.12
N VAL A 88 7.00 7.55 19.89
CA VAL A 88 6.07 6.46 19.58
C VAL A 88 6.80 5.28 18.95
N ASP A 89 6.27 4.10 19.17
CA ASP A 89 6.68 2.83 18.55
C ASP A 89 5.47 2.07 18.00
N GLU A 90 5.68 0.90 17.41
CA GLU A 90 4.63 0.08 16.81
C GLU A 90 3.59 -0.44 17.82
N SER A 91 3.90 -0.41 19.12
CA SER A 91 3.00 -0.79 20.22
C SER A 91 2.19 0.37 20.76
N SER A 92 2.51 1.59 20.34
CA SER A 92 1.86 2.81 20.81
C SER A 92 0.41 2.92 20.31
N PRO A 93 -0.49 3.53 21.10
CA PRO A 93 -1.89 3.70 20.71
C PRO A 93 -2.07 4.47 19.40
N THR A 94 -3.02 4.03 18.60
CA THR A 94 -3.53 4.77 17.45
C THR A 94 -4.71 5.65 17.85
N LEU A 95 -4.94 6.71 17.08
CA LEU A 95 -6.13 7.54 17.19
C LEU A 95 -7.40 6.70 17.14
N ASP A 96 -8.43 7.14 17.87
CA ASP A 96 -9.76 6.53 17.77
C ASP A 96 -10.35 6.76 16.36
N PRO A 97 -10.61 5.68 15.59
CA PRO A 97 -11.13 5.76 14.23
C PRO A 97 -12.49 6.46 14.12
N GLU A 98 -13.35 6.35 15.13
CA GLU A 98 -14.71 6.90 15.12
C GLU A 98 -14.70 8.42 15.27
N THR A 99 -13.78 8.95 16.06
CA THR A 99 -13.61 10.39 16.26
C THR A 99 -12.65 11.04 15.25
N ASN A 100 -11.85 10.25 14.53
CA ASN A 100 -10.87 10.73 13.55
C ASN A 100 -11.05 10.06 12.17
N PRO A 101 -12.08 10.39 11.38
CA PRO A 101 -12.47 9.63 10.18
C PRO A 101 -11.36 9.46 9.12
N ARG A 102 -10.47 10.45 8.98
CA ARG A 102 -9.34 10.39 8.05
C ARG A 102 -8.31 9.34 8.48
N SER A 103 -7.91 9.37 9.76
CA SER A 103 -6.99 8.38 10.33
C SER A 103 -7.67 7.02 10.49
N GLY A 104 -8.97 7.01 10.83
CA GLY A 104 -9.79 5.81 10.93
C GLY A 104 -9.83 5.03 9.62
N ARG A 105 -10.00 5.70 8.47
CA ARG A 105 -9.91 5.05 7.15
C ARG A 105 -8.58 4.30 6.95
N MET A 106 -7.47 4.87 7.43
CA MET A 106 -6.16 4.25 7.35
C MET A 106 -6.03 3.09 8.34
N ILE A 107 -6.45 3.28 9.59
CA ILE A 107 -6.40 2.27 10.66
C ILE A 107 -7.22 1.02 10.28
N TYR A 108 -8.43 1.19 9.75
CA TYR A 108 -9.22 0.06 9.27
C TYR A 108 -8.55 -0.66 8.09
N ALA A 109 -7.87 0.08 7.20
CA ALA A 109 -7.12 -0.53 6.11
C ALA A 109 -5.90 -1.33 6.61
N GLU A 110 -5.20 -0.85 7.64
CA GLU A 110 -4.14 -1.62 8.32
C GLU A 110 -4.71 -2.92 8.92
N GLN A 111 -5.86 -2.84 9.58
CA GLN A 111 -6.51 -3.99 10.20
C GLN A 111 -6.85 -5.07 9.17
N GLU A 112 -7.38 -4.70 8.00
CA GLU A 112 -7.67 -5.66 6.92
C GLU A 112 -6.39 -6.33 6.39
N ALA A 113 -5.32 -5.57 6.17
CA ALA A 113 -4.03 -6.12 5.73
C ALA A 113 -3.45 -7.10 6.77
N ILE A 114 -3.44 -6.73 8.04
CA ILE A 114 -2.90 -7.54 9.14
C ILE A 114 -3.76 -8.78 9.39
N ALA A 115 -5.09 -8.66 9.33
CA ALA A 115 -6.01 -9.79 9.53
C ALA A 115 -5.80 -10.90 8.49
N LEU A 116 -5.35 -10.54 7.28
CA LEU A 116 -5.00 -11.49 6.23
C LEU A 116 -3.56 -12.03 6.34
N GLY A 117 -2.78 -11.57 7.31
CA GLY A 117 -1.38 -11.98 7.54
C GLY A 117 -0.34 -11.13 6.81
N GLY A 118 -0.76 -10.00 6.24
CA GLY A 118 0.15 -9.00 5.67
C GLY A 118 0.76 -8.08 6.72
N CYS A 119 1.44 -7.04 6.26
CA CYS A 119 2.14 -6.05 7.07
C CYS A 119 1.69 -4.63 6.72
N ALA A 120 1.49 -3.79 7.73
CA ALA A 120 1.26 -2.36 7.54
C ALA A 120 2.56 -1.58 7.84
N LEU A 121 3.09 -0.88 6.84
CA LEU A 121 4.25 0.00 6.99
C LEU A 121 3.78 1.44 7.22
N ARG A 122 3.88 1.94 8.45
CA ARG A 122 3.54 3.32 8.82
C ARG A 122 4.68 4.26 8.43
N LEU A 123 4.55 4.91 7.27
CA LEU A 123 5.58 5.79 6.74
C LEU A 123 5.50 7.18 7.39
N ALA A 124 6.67 7.75 7.70
CA ALA A 124 6.80 9.15 8.10
C ALA A 124 6.62 10.08 6.88
N GLY A 125 6.86 11.39 7.07
CA GLY A 125 6.81 12.37 5.99
C GLY A 125 7.76 12.00 4.85
N LEU A 126 7.20 11.49 3.75
CA LEU A 126 7.96 11.15 2.55
C LEU A 126 8.47 12.43 1.89
N TYR A 127 9.68 12.37 1.32
CA TYR A 127 10.28 13.49 0.63
C TYR A 127 11.09 13.01 -0.57
N THR A 128 11.17 13.85 -1.59
CA THR A 128 12.19 13.77 -2.64
C THR A 128 13.36 14.67 -2.25
N LEU A 129 14.42 14.65 -3.06
CA LEU A 129 15.53 15.60 -2.92
C LEU A 129 15.07 17.06 -2.87
N GLU A 130 13.96 17.38 -3.54
CA GLU A 130 13.54 18.76 -3.83
C GLU A 130 12.32 19.20 -3.02
N ARG A 131 11.49 18.26 -2.52
CA ARG A 131 10.25 18.59 -1.79
C ARG A 131 9.77 17.47 -0.87
N GLY A 132 9.04 17.85 0.19
CA GLY A 132 8.17 16.94 0.93
C GLY A 132 6.94 16.53 0.12
N ALA A 133 6.30 15.44 0.53
CA ALA A 133 5.01 14.98 0.03
C ALA A 133 3.87 15.96 0.35
#